data_AF-A0A662P572-F1
#
_entry.id   AF-A0A662P572-F1
#
_cell.length_a   1.000
_cell.length_b   1.000
_cell.length_c   1.000
_cell.angle_alpha   90.00
_cell.angle_beta   90.00
_cell.angle_gamma   90.00
#
_symmetry.space_group_name_H-M   'P 1'
#
loop_
_entity.id
_entity.type
_entity.pdbx_description
1 polymer ?
#
loop_
_entity_poly.entity_id
_entity_poly.type
_entity_poly.pdbx_seq_one_letter_code
_entity_poly.pdbx_strand_id
1 'polypeptide(L)'
;MILGVDIGGANTKIASSDGYTGSFYLPIWKGADLTGILKSALDELCPDKVGVTLTCELADSFLTREEGILHITEIVSDLIEDALFFSIEGEFQDHNAVVTHPEKFFASNWIASSIFLAEEFGDILFVDMGSTTTDIIPICSGKPLAGMSDFERLKRGELIYTGLLRTNVATILDKVEVDGYLCRLASELFAITADVYLLLGKIEARDYTCDTPNAYADGGGKTVEDASRRIARVVCSDIQELGMENIHRITNEIALAQKNEIKEAIDLISRRYGLRKVVCGGIGEFLIKEASEELGLEYILLSGHYGKEISSVFPAYAVARMMDVE
;
A
#
# COMPACT_ATOMS: atom_id res chain seq x y z
N MET A 1 1.14 -6.91 25.80
CA MET A 1 0.93 -6.28 24.48
C MET A 1 1.15 -7.31 23.39
N ILE A 2 0.22 -7.40 22.44
CA ILE A 2 0.36 -8.23 21.24
C ILE A 2 0.74 -7.31 20.09
N LEU A 3 1.77 -7.68 19.33
CA LEU A 3 2.26 -6.91 18.20
C LEU A 3 1.97 -7.64 16.90
N GLY A 4 1.36 -6.96 15.94
CA GLY A 4 1.26 -7.39 14.56
C GLY A 4 2.33 -6.72 13.72
N VAL A 5 2.91 -7.48 12.80
CA VAL A 5 3.97 -7.04 11.88
C VAL A 5 3.56 -7.40 10.46
N ASP A 6 3.44 -6.39 9.60
CA ASP A 6 3.22 -6.54 8.16
C ASP A 6 4.53 -6.24 7.43
N ILE A 7 5.20 -7.28 6.93
CA ILE A 7 6.46 -7.18 6.20
C ILE A 7 6.15 -7.13 4.70
N GLY A 8 6.16 -5.92 4.14
CA GLY A 8 5.99 -5.68 2.72
C GLY A 8 7.31 -5.43 2.00
N GLY A 9 7.29 -5.50 0.67
CA GLY A 9 8.53 -5.36 -0.12
C GLY A 9 9.22 -4.00 0.02
N ALA A 10 8.44 -2.94 0.26
CA ALA A 10 8.93 -1.55 0.36
C ALA A 10 8.88 -0.97 1.77
N ASN A 11 7.98 -1.46 2.60
CA ASN A 11 7.77 -0.95 3.94
C ASN A 11 7.46 -2.12 4.86
N THR A 12 7.96 -2.03 6.09
CA THR A 12 7.49 -2.86 7.19
C THR A 12 6.64 -2.00 8.10
N LYS A 13 5.47 -2.50 8.48
CA LYS A 13 4.52 -1.81 9.35
C LYS A 13 4.30 -2.64 10.59
N ILE A 14 4.17 -1.98 11.73
CA ILE A 14 3.87 -2.63 13.01
C ILE A 14 2.70 -1.93 13.67
N ALA A 15 1.88 -2.70 14.37
CA ALA A 15 0.83 -2.15 15.22
C ALA A 15 0.54 -3.08 16.39
N SER A 16 0.18 -2.53 17.54
CA SER A 16 -0.24 -3.35 18.69
C SER A 16 -1.75 -3.41 18.83
N SER A 17 -2.25 -4.42 19.55
CA SER A 17 -3.68 -4.58 19.84
C SER A 17 -4.30 -3.41 20.64
N ASP A 18 -3.45 -2.67 21.38
CA ASP A 18 -3.80 -1.48 22.16
C ASP A 18 -3.51 -0.13 21.45
N GLY A 19 -3.02 -0.17 20.20
CA GLY A 19 -3.04 0.99 19.29
C GLY A 19 -1.70 1.71 19.06
N TYR A 20 -0.57 1.16 19.51
CA TYR A 20 0.74 1.60 19.02
C TYR A 20 0.86 1.33 17.51
N THR A 21 1.57 2.18 16.78
CA THR A 21 1.80 2.03 15.34
C THR A 21 3.20 2.47 14.94
N GLY A 22 3.82 1.80 13.98
CA GLY A 22 5.07 2.19 13.35
C GLY A 22 5.10 1.81 11.87
N SER A 23 5.73 2.65 11.04
CA SER A 23 5.91 2.38 9.61
C SER A 23 7.33 2.74 9.20
N PHE A 24 8.04 1.76 8.65
CA PHE A 24 9.45 1.87 8.29
C PHE A 24 9.61 1.67 6.79
N TYR A 25 10.19 2.65 6.10
CA TYR A 25 10.55 2.49 4.68
C TYR A 25 11.75 1.55 4.57
N LEU A 26 11.49 0.34 4.09
CA LEU A 26 12.44 -0.77 3.98
C LEU A 26 12.34 -1.45 2.63
N PRO A 27 12.96 -0.87 1.59
CA PRO A 27 13.01 -1.49 0.29
C PRO A 27 13.90 -2.73 0.33
N ILE A 28 13.30 -3.90 0.50
CA ILE A 28 14.01 -5.19 0.61
C ILE A 28 14.86 -5.44 -0.65
N TRP A 29 14.36 -5.02 -1.83
CA TRP A 29 15.10 -5.10 -3.10
C TRP A 29 16.40 -4.27 -3.15
N LYS A 30 16.62 -3.36 -2.20
CA LYS A 30 17.87 -2.58 -2.06
C LYS A 30 18.79 -3.14 -0.97
N GLY A 31 18.49 -4.28 -0.37
CA GLY A 31 19.26 -4.87 0.73
C GLY A 31 19.07 -4.14 2.06
N ALA A 32 17.86 -3.66 2.34
CA ALA A 32 17.53 -3.01 3.60
C ALA A 32 17.71 -3.96 4.80
N ASP A 33 18.17 -3.43 5.94
CA ASP A 33 18.41 -4.20 7.17
C ASP A 33 17.10 -4.43 7.96
N LEU A 34 16.34 -5.43 7.52
CA LEU A 34 15.12 -5.85 8.20
C LEU A 34 15.39 -6.29 9.66
N THR A 35 16.48 -7.04 9.87
CA THR A 35 16.86 -7.56 11.19
C THR A 35 17.07 -6.44 12.20
N GLY A 36 17.85 -5.43 11.85
CA GLY A 36 18.17 -4.31 12.74
C GLY A 36 16.92 -3.52 13.16
N ILE A 37 15.98 -3.29 12.24
CA ILE A 37 14.77 -2.52 12.54
C ILE A 37 13.75 -3.32 13.34
N LEU A 38 13.52 -4.59 12.99
CA LEU A 38 12.66 -5.45 13.80
C LEU A 38 13.22 -5.57 15.21
N LYS A 39 14.53 -5.82 15.35
CA LYS A 39 15.17 -5.88 16.66
C LYS A 39 14.99 -4.59 17.46
N SER A 40 15.23 -3.43 16.85
CA SER A 40 15.03 -2.14 17.52
C SER A 40 13.59 -1.95 18.00
N ALA A 41 12.61 -2.31 17.18
CA ALA A 41 11.20 -2.20 17.55
C ALA A 41 10.82 -3.18 18.67
N LEU A 42 11.33 -4.42 18.62
CA LEU A 42 11.08 -5.44 19.66
C LEU A 42 11.73 -5.06 20.99
N ASP A 43 12.97 -4.55 20.98
CA ASP A 43 13.68 -4.09 22.18
C ASP A 43 12.96 -2.91 22.84
N GLU A 44 12.40 -1.99 22.04
CA GLU A 44 11.63 -0.83 22.54
C GLU A 44 10.27 -1.24 23.12
N LEU A 45 9.56 -2.12 22.43
CA LEU A 45 8.16 -2.45 22.71
C LEU A 45 7.98 -3.62 23.67
N CYS A 46 8.94 -4.57 23.71
CA CYS A 46 8.89 -5.79 24.51
C CYS A 46 7.52 -6.51 24.45
N PRO A 47 7.04 -6.91 23.26
CA PRO A 47 5.72 -7.54 23.12
C PRO A 47 5.69 -8.95 23.74
N ASP A 48 4.52 -9.36 24.24
CA ASP A 48 4.30 -10.71 24.80
C ASP A 48 4.09 -11.77 23.71
N LYS A 49 3.49 -11.36 22.58
CA LYS A 49 3.27 -12.19 21.40
C LYS A 49 3.45 -11.35 20.14
N VAL A 50 3.89 -12.01 19.06
CA VAL A 50 4.05 -11.37 17.75
C VAL A 50 3.36 -12.18 16.66
N GLY A 51 2.43 -11.53 15.95
CA GLY A 51 1.82 -12.01 14.73
C GLY A 51 2.46 -11.38 13.51
N VAL A 52 2.72 -12.17 12.48
CA VAL A 52 3.42 -11.71 11.27
C VAL A 52 2.61 -12.03 10.03
N THR A 53 2.47 -11.06 9.14
CA THR A 53 1.93 -11.24 7.79
C THR A 53 2.94 -10.77 6.75
N LEU A 54 2.97 -11.43 5.60
CA LEU A 54 3.99 -11.22 4.58
C LEU A 54 3.38 -10.78 3.25
N THR A 55 4.01 -9.79 2.61
CA THR A 55 3.75 -9.36 1.21
C THR A 55 5.03 -9.05 0.42
N CYS A 56 6.18 -9.40 0.98
CA CYS A 56 7.49 -9.14 0.38
C CYS A 56 8.04 -10.29 -0.45
N GLU A 57 7.30 -11.39 -0.64
CA GLU A 57 7.85 -12.61 -1.23
C GLU A 57 8.20 -12.47 -2.71
N LEU A 58 7.67 -11.45 -3.38
CA LEU A 58 7.99 -11.09 -4.76
C LEU A 58 8.96 -9.90 -4.89
N ALA A 59 9.64 -9.49 -3.80
CA ALA A 59 10.68 -8.48 -3.92
C ALA A 59 11.78 -8.96 -4.88
N ASP A 60 12.28 -8.05 -5.74
CA ASP A 60 13.30 -8.34 -6.79
C ASP A 60 14.63 -8.93 -6.27
N SER A 61 14.77 -9.09 -4.95
CA SER A 61 15.87 -9.78 -4.29
C SER A 61 15.79 -11.31 -4.32
N PHE A 62 14.62 -11.90 -4.61
CA PHE A 62 14.41 -13.35 -4.51
C PHE A 62 14.18 -13.98 -5.88
N LEU A 63 14.71 -15.18 -6.12
CA LEU A 63 14.50 -15.92 -7.37
C LEU A 63 13.10 -16.51 -7.45
N THR A 64 12.53 -16.85 -6.28
CA THR A 64 11.18 -17.43 -6.16
C THR A 64 10.46 -16.87 -4.94
N ARG A 65 9.12 -16.95 -4.94
CA ARG A 65 8.27 -16.59 -3.79
C ARG A 65 8.60 -17.42 -2.55
N GLU A 66 8.87 -18.70 -2.77
CA GLU A 66 9.25 -19.64 -1.72
C GLU A 66 10.55 -19.20 -1.03
N GLU A 67 11.59 -18.87 -1.81
CA GLU A 67 12.85 -18.34 -1.27
C GLU A 67 12.62 -17.07 -0.43
N GLY A 68 11.82 -16.13 -0.94
CA GLY A 68 11.52 -14.89 -0.24
C GLY A 68 10.81 -15.12 1.10
N ILE A 69 9.79 -15.97 1.13
CA ILE A 69 9.10 -16.31 2.38
C ILE A 69 10.03 -17.00 3.37
N LEU A 70 10.76 -18.03 2.94
CA LEU A 70 11.63 -18.79 3.83
C LEU A 70 12.72 -17.89 4.43
N HIS A 71 13.33 -17.02 3.62
CA HIS A 71 14.36 -16.10 4.09
C HIS A 71 13.84 -15.10 5.12
N ILE A 72 12.68 -14.50 4.87
CA ILE A 72 12.09 -13.51 5.78
C ILE A 72 11.60 -14.19 7.07
N THR A 73 11.06 -15.40 6.96
CA THR A 73 10.61 -16.20 8.11
C THR A 73 11.80 -16.57 8.99
N GLU A 74 12.92 -16.99 8.41
CA GLU A 74 14.17 -17.26 9.16
C GLU A 74 14.64 -16.02 9.93
N ILE A 75 14.67 -14.85 9.29
CA ILE A 75 15.04 -13.58 9.96
C ILE A 75 14.11 -13.28 11.16
N VAL A 76 12.80 -13.46 10.97
CA VAL A 76 11.80 -13.20 12.01
C VAL A 76 11.94 -14.20 13.16
N SER A 77 12.07 -15.49 12.86
CA SER A 77 12.17 -16.56 13.86
C SER A 77 13.48 -16.54 14.63
N ASP A 78 14.58 -16.06 14.04
CA ASP A 78 15.84 -15.82 14.73
C ASP A 78 15.73 -14.68 15.77
N LEU A 79 14.83 -13.72 15.54
CA LEU A 79 14.59 -12.59 16.44
C LEU A 79 13.50 -12.90 17.47
N ILE A 80 12.53 -13.72 17.10
CA ILE A 80 11.31 -13.99 17.87
C ILE A 80 11.00 -15.49 17.77
N GLU A 81 11.46 -16.25 18.76
CA GLU A 81 11.33 -17.71 18.79
C GLU A 81 9.86 -18.18 18.64
N ASP A 82 8.92 -17.49 19.29
CA ASP A 82 7.49 -17.83 19.32
C ASP A 82 6.63 -16.99 18.35
N ALA A 83 7.21 -16.42 17.28
CA ALA A 83 6.43 -15.69 16.28
C ALA A 83 5.45 -16.62 15.55
N LEU A 84 4.22 -16.13 15.35
CA LEU A 84 3.21 -16.82 14.56
C LEU A 84 2.95 -16.08 13.26
N PHE A 85 2.91 -16.82 12.16
CA PHE A 85 2.70 -16.33 10.81
C PHE A 85 1.25 -16.53 10.40
N PHE A 86 0.64 -15.50 9.82
CA PHE A 86 -0.74 -15.51 9.38
C PHE A 86 -0.85 -16.05 7.96
N SER A 87 -1.57 -17.16 7.80
CA SER A 87 -1.71 -17.86 6.51
C SER A 87 -2.89 -17.34 5.68
N ILE A 88 -2.95 -17.73 4.42
CA ILE A 88 -4.05 -17.42 3.51
C ILE A 88 -5.37 -18.12 3.88
N GLU A 89 -5.30 -19.15 4.72
CA GLU A 89 -6.46 -19.80 5.31
C GLU A 89 -7.06 -19.02 6.49
N GLY A 90 -6.39 -17.95 6.94
CA GLY A 90 -6.83 -17.12 8.05
C GLY A 90 -6.44 -17.70 9.42
N GLU A 91 -5.35 -18.47 9.48
CA GLU A 91 -4.87 -19.15 10.69
C GLU A 91 -3.46 -18.66 11.06
N PHE A 92 -3.17 -18.62 12.35
CA PHE A 92 -1.81 -18.41 12.86
C PHE A 92 -1.07 -19.75 12.95
N GLN A 93 0.13 -19.80 12.36
CA GLN A 93 0.95 -21.01 12.33
C GLN A 93 2.41 -20.71 12.65
N ASP A 94 3.15 -21.71 13.11
CA ASP A 94 4.55 -21.56 13.51
C ASP A 94 5.51 -21.55 12.30
N HIS A 95 6.79 -21.27 12.58
CA HIS A 95 7.87 -21.35 11.60
C HIS A 95 7.90 -22.69 10.83
N ASN A 96 7.64 -23.82 11.51
CA ASN A 96 7.72 -25.14 10.87
C ASN A 96 6.65 -25.31 9.79
N ALA A 97 5.46 -24.78 10.03
CA ALA A 97 4.40 -24.78 9.03
C ALA A 97 4.78 -23.95 7.79
N VAL A 98 5.41 -22.79 7.98
CA VAL A 98 5.92 -21.96 6.88
C VAL A 98 6.98 -22.70 6.07
N VAL A 99 7.92 -23.38 6.73
CA VAL A 99 8.96 -24.19 6.04
C VAL A 99 8.35 -25.37 5.27
N THR A 100 7.31 -25.99 5.80
CA THR A 100 6.69 -27.18 5.20
C THR A 100 5.72 -26.80 4.06
N HIS A 101 5.02 -25.68 4.20
CA HIS A 101 3.95 -25.23 3.31
C HIS A 101 4.07 -23.72 3.01
N PRO A 102 5.18 -23.25 2.42
CA PRO A 102 5.42 -21.82 2.18
C PRO A 102 4.34 -21.19 1.30
N GLU A 103 3.70 -21.97 0.43
CA GLU A 103 2.63 -21.52 -0.46
C GLU A 103 1.40 -20.97 0.27
N LYS A 104 1.21 -21.33 1.53
CA LYS A 104 0.11 -20.86 2.38
C LYS A 104 0.33 -19.47 2.97
N PHE A 105 1.52 -18.89 2.81
CA PHE A 105 1.87 -17.59 3.41
C PHE A 105 2.08 -16.50 2.35
N PHE A 106 1.81 -16.84 1.09
CA PHE A 106 1.89 -15.97 -0.08
C PHE A 106 0.84 -14.85 -0.04
N ALA A 107 1.28 -13.62 0.22
CA ALA A 107 0.49 -12.39 0.20
C ALA A 107 -0.77 -12.42 1.10
N SER A 108 -0.59 -12.59 2.42
CA SER A 108 -1.69 -12.76 3.39
C SER A 108 -2.19 -11.47 4.08
N ASN A 109 -1.56 -10.31 3.86
CA ASN A 109 -1.86 -9.08 4.61
C ASN A 109 -3.30 -8.55 4.46
N TRP A 110 -3.88 -8.71 3.27
CA TRP A 110 -5.25 -8.30 2.99
C TRP A 110 -6.27 -9.27 3.60
N ILE A 111 -5.90 -10.53 3.88
CA ILE A 111 -6.79 -11.54 4.44
C ILE A 111 -7.11 -11.24 5.90
N ALA A 112 -6.09 -10.93 6.72
CA ALA A 112 -6.29 -10.55 8.12
C ALA A 112 -7.21 -9.32 8.22
N SER A 113 -6.90 -8.29 7.43
CA SER A 113 -7.72 -7.08 7.33
C SER A 113 -9.17 -7.41 6.93
N SER A 114 -9.34 -8.30 5.95
CA SER A 114 -10.67 -8.64 5.45
C SER A 114 -11.49 -9.43 6.46
N ILE A 115 -10.91 -10.42 7.14
CA ILE A 115 -11.61 -11.20 8.16
C ILE A 115 -12.02 -10.30 9.33
N PHE A 116 -11.10 -9.49 9.82
CA PHE A 116 -11.36 -8.53 10.90
C PHE A 116 -12.49 -7.55 10.54
N LEU A 117 -12.45 -6.95 9.34
CA LEU A 117 -13.49 -6.02 8.90
C LEU A 117 -14.82 -6.70 8.58
N ALA A 118 -14.82 -7.97 8.19
CA ALA A 118 -16.04 -8.73 7.92
C ALA A 118 -16.87 -8.93 9.19
N GLU A 119 -16.22 -9.17 10.33
CA GLU A 119 -16.89 -9.29 11.62
C GLU A 119 -17.56 -7.97 12.05
N GLU A 120 -16.90 -6.85 11.77
CA GLU A 120 -17.37 -5.54 12.23
C GLU A 120 -18.41 -4.89 11.30
N PHE A 121 -18.19 -4.96 10.00
CA PHE A 121 -18.98 -4.20 9.02
C PHE A 121 -19.86 -5.07 8.11
N GLY A 122 -19.71 -6.40 8.15
CA GLY A 122 -20.46 -7.35 7.35
C GLY A 122 -20.10 -7.29 5.87
N ASP A 123 -21.11 -7.21 5.01
CA ASP A 123 -20.94 -7.19 3.55
C ASP A 123 -20.44 -5.82 3.08
N ILE A 124 -19.18 -5.75 2.68
CA ILE A 124 -18.48 -4.53 2.29
C ILE A 124 -17.53 -4.75 1.12
N LEU A 125 -17.16 -3.66 0.46
CA LEU A 125 -15.99 -3.60 -0.40
C LEU A 125 -14.86 -2.93 0.39
N PHE A 126 -13.87 -3.71 0.82
CA PHE A 126 -12.69 -3.13 1.47
C PHE A 126 -11.71 -2.65 0.41
N VAL A 127 -11.31 -1.38 0.47
CA VAL A 127 -10.35 -0.77 -0.43
C VAL A 127 -9.21 -0.17 0.38
N ASP A 128 -7.98 -0.64 0.15
CA ASP A 128 -6.79 -0.18 0.86
C ASP A 128 -5.78 0.38 -0.14
N MET A 129 -5.41 1.65 0.01
CA MET A 129 -4.42 2.30 -0.84
C MET A 129 -3.13 2.57 -0.06
N GLY A 130 -2.13 1.73 -0.33
CA GLY A 130 -0.78 1.89 0.19
C GLY A 130 0.06 2.87 -0.62
N SER A 131 1.38 2.82 -0.38
CA SER A 131 2.33 3.64 -1.14
C SER A 131 2.46 3.23 -2.61
N THR A 132 2.04 2.01 -2.97
CA THR A 132 2.39 1.38 -4.27
C THR A 132 1.19 0.76 -4.96
N THR A 133 0.31 0.14 -4.19
CA THR A 133 -0.83 -0.62 -4.70
C THR A 133 -2.12 -0.12 -4.07
N THR A 134 -3.22 -0.43 -4.75
CA THR A 134 -4.58 -0.28 -4.24
C THR A 134 -5.25 -1.66 -4.31
N ASP A 135 -5.58 -2.20 -3.15
CA ASP A 135 -6.27 -3.48 -2.99
C ASP A 135 -7.78 -3.22 -2.98
N ILE A 136 -8.57 -4.00 -3.72
CA ILE A 136 -10.03 -3.88 -3.79
C ILE A 136 -10.65 -5.26 -3.52
N ILE A 137 -11.03 -5.48 -2.27
CA ILE A 137 -11.40 -6.78 -1.73
C ILE A 137 -12.91 -6.84 -1.45
N PRO A 138 -13.69 -7.58 -2.24
CA PRO A 138 -15.09 -7.83 -1.94
C PRO A 138 -15.20 -8.80 -0.75
N ILE A 139 -16.01 -8.42 0.24
CA ILE A 139 -16.28 -9.23 1.44
C ILE A 139 -17.79 -9.46 1.50
N CYS A 140 -18.19 -10.74 1.55
CA CYS A 140 -19.60 -11.13 1.57
C CYS A 140 -19.79 -12.30 2.53
N SER A 141 -20.85 -12.25 3.35
CA SER A 141 -21.22 -13.27 4.34
C SER A 141 -20.04 -13.70 5.21
N GLY A 142 -19.27 -12.72 5.70
CA GLY A 142 -18.13 -12.94 6.58
C GLY A 142 -16.85 -13.40 5.88
N LYS A 143 -16.79 -13.43 4.54
CA LYS A 143 -15.65 -14.02 3.80
C LYS A 143 -15.13 -13.09 2.70
N PRO A 144 -13.80 -12.94 2.54
CA PRO A 144 -13.24 -12.30 1.37
C PRO A 144 -13.45 -13.19 0.12
N LEU A 145 -13.80 -12.57 -1.00
CA LEU A 145 -14.06 -13.24 -2.29
C LEU A 145 -13.04 -12.88 -3.37
N ALA A 146 -11.95 -12.17 -3.02
CA ALA A 146 -10.87 -11.84 -3.93
C ALA A 146 -10.09 -13.07 -4.42
N GLY A 147 -9.27 -12.90 -5.46
CA GLY A 147 -8.27 -13.90 -5.86
C GLY A 147 -7.25 -14.16 -4.76
N MET A 148 -6.82 -15.41 -4.60
CA MET A 148 -5.86 -15.78 -3.54
C MET A 148 -4.42 -15.37 -3.85
N SER A 149 -4.12 -14.98 -5.10
CA SER A 149 -2.80 -14.50 -5.49
C SER A 149 -2.90 -13.15 -6.18
N ASP A 150 -1.83 -12.35 -6.08
CA ASP A 150 -1.74 -11.08 -6.78
C ASP A 150 -1.97 -11.22 -8.29
N PHE A 151 -1.50 -12.31 -8.88
CA PHE A 151 -1.76 -12.59 -10.30
C PHE A 151 -3.26 -12.75 -10.61
N GLU A 152 -4.00 -13.49 -9.77
CA GLU A 152 -5.46 -13.60 -9.94
C GLU A 152 -6.16 -12.27 -9.67
N ARG A 153 -5.72 -11.52 -8.66
CA ARG A 153 -6.30 -10.24 -8.28
C ARG A 153 -6.10 -9.19 -9.37
N LEU A 154 -4.91 -9.13 -9.98
CA LEU A 154 -4.61 -8.30 -11.14
C LEU A 154 -5.55 -8.62 -12.33
N LYS A 155 -5.74 -9.91 -12.65
CA LYS A 155 -6.67 -10.33 -13.72
C LYS A 155 -8.12 -9.94 -13.43
N ARG A 156 -8.51 -9.86 -12.16
CA ARG A 156 -9.89 -9.62 -11.72
C ARG A 156 -10.20 -8.15 -11.43
N GLY A 157 -9.19 -7.28 -11.45
CA GLY A 157 -9.27 -5.87 -11.08
C GLY A 157 -9.30 -5.63 -9.56
N GLU A 158 -8.95 -6.63 -8.76
CA GLU A 158 -8.98 -6.62 -7.28
C GLU A 158 -7.64 -6.16 -6.66
N LEU A 159 -6.66 -5.90 -7.52
CA LEU A 159 -5.37 -5.29 -7.22
C LEU A 159 -5.02 -4.36 -8.39
N ILE A 160 -4.79 -3.08 -8.10
CA ILE A 160 -4.29 -2.09 -9.05
C ILE A 160 -2.89 -1.69 -8.62
N TYR A 161 -1.96 -1.65 -9.57
CA TYR A 161 -0.56 -1.27 -9.29
C TYR A 161 -0.36 0.26 -9.25
N THR A 162 -1.23 0.91 -8.49
CA THR A 162 -1.26 2.36 -8.30
C THR A 162 -1.39 2.67 -6.80
N GLY A 163 -0.56 3.57 -6.30
CA GLY A 163 -0.49 3.92 -4.89
C GLY A 163 -0.17 5.39 -4.69
N LEU A 164 -0.22 5.84 -3.43
CA LEU A 164 -0.13 7.28 -3.14
C LEU A 164 1.24 7.88 -3.45
N LEU A 165 2.31 7.08 -3.33
CA LEU A 165 3.67 7.61 -3.31
C LEU A 165 4.54 7.17 -4.49
N ARG A 166 4.56 5.88 -4.80
CA ARG A 166 5.63 5.23 -5.59
C ARG A 166 5.31 5.01 -7.07
N THR A 167 4.10 5.28 -7.52
CA THR A 167 3.68 4.95 -8.88
C THR A 167 4.34 5.89 -9.87
N ASN A 168 5.01 5.34 -10.88
CA ASN A 168 5.55 6.12 -12.00
C ASN A 168 4.39 6.79 -12.74
N VAL A 169 4.40 8.11 -12.86
CA VAL A 169 3.29 8.83 -13.51
C VAL A 169 3.09 8.42 -14.97
N ALA A 170 4.15 7.96 -15.64
CA ALA A 170 4.10 7.48 -17.02
C ALA A 170 3.31 6.17 -17.20
N THR A 171 2.98 5.46 -16.10
CA THR A 171 2.12 4.26 -16.16
C THR A 171 0.64 4.58 -15.97
N ILE A 172 0.29 5.80 -15.57
CA ILE A 172 -1.09 6.21 -15.27
C ILE A 172 -1.79 6.74 -16.55
N LEU A 173 -1.07 7.48 -17.38
CA LEU A 173 -1.55 7.98 -18.67
C LEU A 173 -0.39 8.13 -19.66
N ASP A 174 -0.71 8.13 -20.96
CA ASP A 174 0.29 8.22 -22.03
C ASP A 174 0.50 9.65 -22.55
N LYS A 175 -0.45 10.56 -22.31
CA LYS A 175 -0.48 11.93 -22.84
C LYS A 175 -1.18 12.92 -21.92
N VAL A 176 -0.74 14.17 -21.97
CA VAL A 176 -1.28 15.33 -21.22
C VAL A 176 -1.48 16.53 -22.14
N GLU A 177 -2.32 17.48 -21.73
CA GLU A 177 -2.45 18.75 -22.42
C GLU A 177 -1.34 19.74 -21.99
N VAL A 178 -0.62 20.29 -22.97
CA VAL A 178 0.35 21.38 -22.79
C VAL A 178 0.07 22.44 -23.83
N ASP A 179 -0.23 23.67 -23.39
CA ASP A 179 -0.56 24.81 -24.27
C ASP A 179 -1.61 24.50 -25.36
N GLY A 180 -2.59 23.64 -25.04
CA GLY A 180 -3.65 23.22 -25.96
C GLY A 180 -3.27 22.11 -26.95
N TYR A 181 -2.07 21.53 -26.82
CA TYR A 181 -1.61 20.39 -27.61
C TYR A 181 -1.52 19.13 -26.75
N LEU A 182 -1.85 17.99 -27.35
CA LEU A 182 -1.69 16.69 -26.70
C LEU A 182 -0.21 16.25 -26.77
N CYS A 183 0.48 16.31 -25.63
CA CYS A 183 1.88 15.97 -25.47
C CYS A 183 2.03 14.55 -24.92
N ARG A 184 2.98 13.76 -25.45
CA ARG A 184 3.27 12.41 -24.94
C ARG A 184 4.17 12.49 -23.72
N LEU A 185 3.93 11.61 -22.75
CA LEU A 185 4.82 11.45 -21.61
C LEU A 185 6.06 10.62 -21.99
N ALA A 186 7.21 10.99 -21.45
CA ALA A 186 8.39 10.13 -21.43
C ALA A 186 8.14 8.93 -20.50
N SER A 187 8.63 7.75 -20.91
CA SER A 187 8.50 6.52 -20.13
C SER A 187 9.47 6.41 -18.95
N GLU A 188 10.47 7.29 -18.90
CA GLU A 188 11.48 7.34 -17.84
C GLU A 188 10.84 7.63 -16.47
N LEU A 189 11.45 7.10 -15.40
CA LEU A 189 11.03 7.37 -14.03
C LEU A 189 11.48 8.78 -13.61
N PHE A 190 10.84 9.82 -14.14
CA PHE A 190 11.13 11.21 -13.79
C PHE A 190 10.33 11.70 -12.59
N ALA A 191 9.07 11.30 -12.48
CA ALA A 191 8.17 11.69 -11.41
C ALA A 191 7.31 10.52 -10.94
N ILE A 192 6.86 10.60 -9.69
CA ILE A 192 5.98 9.61 -9.07
C ILE A 192 4.74 10.28 -8.45
N THR A 193 3.75 9.49 -8.04
CA THR A 193 2.50 9.99 -7.46
C THR A 193 2.70 10.84 -6.20
N ALA A 194 3.76 10.62 -5.42
CA ALA A 194 4.09 11.52 -4.31
C ALA A 194 4.39 12.96 -4.79
N ASP A 195 5.04 13.14 -5.94
CA ASP A 195 5.28 14.47 -6.52
C ASP A 195 3.95 15.14 -6.86
N VAL A 196 3.02 14.37 -7.43
CA VAL A 196 1.69 14.84 -7.81
C VAL A 196 0.92 15.32 -6.58
N TYR A 197 0.80 14.49 -5.55
CA TYR A 197 0.01 14.84 -4.37
C TYR A 197 0.69 15.89 -3.48
N LEU A 198 2.02 16.01 -3.52
CA LEU A 198 2.73 17.11 -2.87
C LEU A 198 2.40 18.45 -3.56
N LEU A 199 2.42 18.50 -4.89
CA LEU A 199 2.06 19.69 -5.67
C LEU A 199 0.60 20.10 -5.52
N LEU A 200 -0.30 19.14 -5.33
CA LEU A 200 -1.71 19.39 -5.03
C LEU A 200 -1.98 19.75 -3.56
N GLY A 201 -0.96 19.70 -2.69
CA GLY A 201 -1.11 19.93 -1.26
C GLY A 201 -1.97 18.88 -0.55
N LYS A 202 -2.10 17.68 -1.13
CA LYS A 202 -2.83 16.54 -0.56
C LYS A 202 -1.95 15.72 0.39
N ILE A 203 -0.64 15.83 0.25
CA ILE A 203 0.36 15.31 1.19
C ILE A 203 1.39 16.38 1.51
N GLU A 204 2.03 16.27 2.68
CA GLU A 204 3.16 17.11 3.07
C GLU A 204 4.50 16.42 2.80
N ALA A 205 5.61 17.17 2.89
CA ALA A 205 6.96 16.62 2.70
C ALA A 205 7.29 15.46 3.68
N ARG A 206 6.69 15.45 4.87
CA ARG A 206 6.84 14.37 5.86
C ARG A 206 6.10 13.08 5.48
N ASP A 207 5.02 13.18 4.70
CA ASP A 207 4.24 12.03 4.24
C ASP A 207 4.89 11.37 3.01
N TYR A 208 5.73 12.11 2.28
CA TYR A 208 6.55 11.60 1.18
C TYR A 208 7.71 10.76 1.74
N THR A 209 7.43 9.54 2.21
CA THR A 209 8.40 8.72 2.95
C THR A 209 9.37 7.94 2.07
N CYS A 210 9.02 7.63 0.83
CA CYS A 210 9.90 6.89 -0.09
C CYS A 210 11.00 7.80 -0.69
N ASP A 211 11.92 7.18 -1.43
CA ASP A 211 12.92 7.93 -2.21
C ASP A 211 12.24 8.73 -3.33
N THR A 212 12.78 9.90 -3.64
CA THR A 212 12.43 10.61 -4.87
C THR A 212 13.17 9.96 -6.05
N PRO A 213 12.66 10.08 -7.29
CA PRO A 213 13.33 9.54 -8.48
C PRO A 213 14.78 10.02 -8.69
N ASN A 214 15.12 11.21 -8.18
CA ASN A 214 16.44 11.84 -8.30
C ASN A 214 17.10 12.14 -6.95
N ALA A 215 16.89 11.28 -5.93
CA ALA A 215 17.26 11.54 -4.53
C ALA A 215 18.72 11.97 -4.27
N TYR A 216 19.68 11.56 -5.12
CA TYR A 216 21.10 11.88 -4.97
C TYR A 216 21.54 13.12 -5.75
N ALA A 217 20.66 13.73 -6.54
CA ALA A 217 20.95 14.92 -7.31
C ALA A 217 20.65 16.18 -6.50
N ASP A 218 21.33 17.28 -6.83
CA ASP A 218 20.89 18.60 -6.38
C ASP A 218 19.47 18.89 -6.92
N GLY A 219 18.61 19.47 -6.08
CA GLY A 219 17.17 19.54 -6.34
C GLY A 219 16.45 18.18 -6.35
N GLY A 220 17.00 17.17 -5.66
CA GLY A 220 16.41 15.85 -5.42
C GLY A 220 15.47 15.77 -4.22
N GLY A 221 15.20 16.89 -3.58
CA GLY A 221 14.42 16.97 -2.35
C GLY A 221 12.92 16.70 -2.53
N LYS A 222 12.22 16.79 -1.40
CA LYS A 222 10.76 16.59 -1.26
C LYS A 222 10.04 17.93 -1.09
N THR A 223 10.46 18.92 -1.86
CA THR A 223 9.86 20.27 -1.89
C THR A 223 8.93 20.41 -3.08
N VAL A 224 8.02 21.39 -3.04
CA VAL A 224 7.16 21.77 -4.17
C VAL A 224 8.00 22.12 -5.40
N GLU A 225 9.12 22.83 -5.23
CA GLU A 225 9.99 23.20 -6.33
C GLU A 225 10.67 21.97 -6.97
N ASP A 226 11.19 21.05 -6.15
CA ASP A 226 11.82 19.82 -6.65
C ASP A 226 10.83 18.89 -7.35
N ALA A 227 9.62 18.75 -6.79
CA ALA A 227 8.52 18.01 -7.42
C ALA A 227 8.11 18.65 -8.76
N SER A 228 8.07 19.99 -8.83
CA SER A 228 7.79 20.72 -10.08
C SER A 228 8.82 20.43 -11.16
N ARG A 229 10.11 20.37 -10.80
CA ARG A 229 11.19 19.97 -11.74
C ARG A 229 11.00 18.55 -12.24
N ARG A 230 10.63 17.63 -11.36
CA ARG A 230 10.35 16.23 -11.75
C ARG A 230 9.16 16.12 -12.69
N ILE A 231 8.04 16.79 -12.41
CA ILE A 231 6.87 16.81 -13.30
C ILE A 231 7.20 17.42 -14.66
N ALA A 232 7.97 18.52 -14.71
CA ALA A 232 8.37 19.12 -15.99
C ALA A 232 9.16 18.16 -16.90
N ARG A 233 10.02 17.31 -16.31
CA ARG A 233 10.79 16.30 -17.05
C ARG A 233 9.94 15.21 -17.66
N VAL A 234 8.72 14.97 -17.15
CA VAL A 234 7.81 13.96 -17.70
C VAL A 234 7.43 14.28 -19.15
N VAL A 235 7.45 15.56 -19.54
CA VAL A 235 7.28 16.02 -20.93
C VAL A 235 8.59 16.49 -21.56
N CYS A 236 9.72 15.99 -21.05
CA CYS A 236 11.08 16.33 -21.50
C CYS A 236 11.42 17.83 -21.44
N SER A 237 10.86 18.57 -20.48
CA SER A 237 11.07 20.01 -20.32
C SER A 237 11.61 20.35 -18.92
N ASP A 238 11.73 21.64 -18.63
CA ASP A 238 12.07 22.21 -17.32
C ASP A 238 11.06 23.28 -16.89
N ILE A 239 11.21 23.82 -15.68
CA ILE A 239 10.26 24.80 -15.14
C ILE A 239 10.25 26.09 -15.98
N GLN A 240 11.41 26.50 -16.52
CA GLN A 240 11.57 27.74 -17.25
C GLN A 240 10.88 27.69 -18.61
N GLU A 241 10.97 26.55 -19.31
CA GLU A 241 10.31 26.32 -20.60
C GLU A 241 8.82 26.00 -20.43
N LEU A 242 8.47 25.09 -19.52
CA LEU A 242 7.08 24.59 -19.40
C LEU A 242 6.15 25.57 -18.68
N GLY A 243 6.67 26.27 -17.68
CA GLY A 243 5.90 27.16 -16.80
C GLY A 243 5.06 26.42 -15.76
N MET A 244 4.82 27.10 -14.62
CA MET A 244 4.07 26.51 -13.49
C MET A 244 2.62 26.20 -13.80
N GLU A 245 1.97 26.94 -14.70
CA GLU A 245 0.57 26.67 -15.07
C GLU A 245 0.41 25.30 -15.73
N ASN A 246 1.27 24.97 -16.70
CA ASN A 246 1.29 23.66 -17.33
C ASN A 246 1.70 22.55 -16.35
N ILE A 247 2.65 22.81 -15.44
CA ILE A 247 3.00 21.86 -14.38
C ILE A 247 1.78 21.52 -13.53
N HIS A 248 1.01 22.52 -13.10
CA HIS A 248 -0.22 22.29 -12.33
C HIS A 248 -1.29 21.57 -13.15
N ARG A 249 -1.44 21.88 -14.44
CA ARG A 249 -2.38 21.20 -15.35
C ARG A 249 -2.05 19.71 -15.47
N ILE A 250 -0.80 19.39 -15.81
CA ILE A 250 -0.27 18.02 -15.90
C ILE A 250 -0.50 17.28 -14.58
N THR A 251 -0.19 17.92 -13.45
CA THR A 251 -0.39 17.35 -12.11
C THR A 251 -1.87 16.98 -11.87
N ASN A 252 -2.81 17.87 -12.20
CA ASN A 252 -4.24 17.61 -12.05
C ASN A 252 -4.73 16.49 -12.98
N GLU A 253 -4.27 16.46 -14.23
CA GLU A 253 -4.60 15.39 -15.17
C GLU A 253 -4.13 14.02 -14.67
N ILE A 254 -2.91 13.93 -14.14
CA ILE A 254 -2.37 12.70 -13.55
C ILE A 254 -3.21 12.24 -12.35
N ALA A 255 -3.50 13.14 -11.40
CA ALA A 255 -4.30 12.81 -10.23
C ALA A 255 -5.72 12.36 -10.61
N LEU A 256 -6.34 13.04 -11.58
CA LEU A 256 -7.66 12.67 -12.07
C LEU A 256 -7.66 11.29 -12.74
N ALA A 257 -6.65 11.00 -13.57
CA ALA A 257 -6.51 9.71 -14.23
C ALA A 257 -6.34 8.57 -13.20
N GLN A 258 -5.49 8.76 -12.19
CA GLN A 258 -5.30 7.77 -11.12
C GLN A 258 -6.60 7.51 -10.35
N LYS A 259 -7.32 8.57 -9.95
CA LYS A 259 -8.60 8.44 -9.26
C LYS A 259 -9.63 7.71 -10.13
N ASN A 260 -9.70 8.01 -11.42
CA ASN A 260 -10.63 7.35 -12.33
C ASN A 260 -10.34 5.86 -12.49
N GLU A 261 -9.07 5.45 -12.57
CA GLU A 261 -8.68 4.03 -12.59
C GLU A 261 -9.19 3.29 -11.34
N ILE A 262 -8.95 3.86 -10.15
CA ILE A 262 -9.45 3.31 -8.87
C ILE A 262 -10.98 3.26 -8.85
N LYS A 263 -11.64 4.35 -9.27
CA LYS A 263 -13.10 4.45 -9.32
C LYS A 263 -13.73 3.40 -10.23
N GLU A 264 -13.17 3.19 -11.43
CA GLU A 264 -13.67 2.20 -12.38
C GLU A 264 -13.61 0.78 -11.81
N ALA A 265 -12.53 0.43 -11.13
CA ALA A 265 -12.39 -0.86 -10.48
C ALA A 265 -13.36 -1.02 -9.29
N ILE A 266 -13.53 0.02 -8.47
CA ILE A 266 -14.52 0.06 -7.38
C ILE A 266 -15.93 -0.17 -7.95
N ASP A 267 -16.33 0.54 -9.02
CA ASP A 267 -17.65 0.40 -9.65
C ASP A 267 -17.86 -1.02 -10.20
N LEU A 268 -16.86 -1.56 -10.90
CA LEU A 268 -16.94 -2.90 -11.49
C LEU A 268 -17.13 -3.98 -10.42
N ILE A 269 -16.34 -3.93 -9.34
CA ILE A 269 -16.38 -4.93 -8.28
C ILE A 269 -17.62 -4.73 -7.40
N SER A 270 -17.95 -3.51 -7.04
CA SER A 270 -19.19 -3.16 -6.32
C SER A 270 -20.41 -3.76 -7.02
N ARG A 271 -20.55 -3.56 -8.35
CA ARG A 271 -21.66 -4.13 -9.13
C ARG A 271 -21.60 -5.65 -9.24
N ARG A 272 -20.41 -6.23 -9.42
CA ARG A 272 -20.22 -7.69 -9.54
C ARG A 272 -20.74 -8.44 -8.32
N TYR A 273 -20.55 -7.88 -7.12
CA TYR A 273 -20.94 -8.52 -5.85
C TYR A 273 -22.18 -7.88 -5.20
N GLY A 274 -22.75 -6.82 -5.78
CA GLY A 274 -23.91 -6.12 -5.22
C GLY A 274 -23.61 -5.34 -3.94
N LEU A 275 -22.35 -4.94 -3.73
CA LEU A 275 -21.86 -4.28 -2.52
C LEU A 275 -22.04 -2.77 -2.64
N ARG A 276 -22.72 -2.14 -1.67
CA ARG A 276 -23.01 -0.69 -1.67
C ARG A 276 -22.17 0.13 -0.70
N LYS A 277 -21.41 -0.53 0.18
CA LYS A 277 -20.62 0.09 1.23
C LYS A 277 -19.14 -0.18 1.02
N VAL A 278 -18.34 0.88 0.97
CA VAL A 278 -16.90 0.85 0.81
C VAL A 278 -16.24 1.14 2.15
N VAL A 279 -15.30 0.31 2.58
CA VAL A 279 -14.41 0.63 3.71
C VAL A 279 -13.09 1.09 3.14
N CYS A 280 -12.72 2.34 3.39
CA CYS A 280 -11.53 2.98 2.86
C CYS A 280 -10.39 2.84 3.88
N GLY A 281 -9.23 2.34 3.44
CA GLY A 281 -8.04 2.18 4.26
C GLY A 281 -6.77 2.75 3.62
N GLY A 282 -5.71 2.78 4.42
CA GLY A 282 -4.37 3.11 3.94
C GLY A 282 -4.08 4.60 3.95
N ILE A 283 -2.92 4.94 3.39
CA ILE A 283 -2.45 6.33 3.32
C ILE A 283 -3.19 7.12 2.24
N GLY A 284 -3.70 6.44 1.20
CA GLY A 284 -4.47 7.02 0.09
C GLY A 284 -5.98 7.06 0.32
N GLU A 285 -6.45 6.87 1.56
CA GLU A 285 -7.87 6.76 1.90
C GLU A 285 -8.76 7.89 1.31
N PHE A 286 -8.23 9.11 1.22
CA PHE A 286 -8.94 10.25 0.66
C PHE A 286 -9.32 10.08 -0.82
N LEU A 287 -8.50 9.39 -1.62
CA LEU A 287 -8.80 9.10 -3.03
C LEU A 287 -9.94 8.10 -3.16
N ILE A 288 -9.93 7.08 -2.31
CA ILE A 288 -10.97 6.05 -2.25
C ILE A 288 -12.31 6.69 -1.85
N LYS A 289 -12.28 7.59 -0.86
CA LYS A 289 -13.43 8.39 -0.45
C LYS A 289 -13.99 9.19 -1.63
N GLU A 290 -13.15 9.99 -2.29
CA GLU A 290 -13.58 10.82 -3.44
C GLU A 290 -14.17 9.95 -4.57
N ALA A 291 -13.56 8.81 -4.87
CA ALA A 291 -14.06 7.85 -5.86
C ALA A 291 -15.42 7.25 -5.46
N SER A 292 -15.58 6.86 -4.20
CA SER A 292 -16.82 6.27 -3.67
C SER A 292 -17.97 7.29 -3.65
N GLU A 293 -17.68 8.55 -3.31
CA GLU A 293 -18.64 9.66 -3.36
C GLU A 293 -19.16 9.91 -4.77
N GLU A 294 -18.27 9.93 -5.78
CA GLU A 294 -18.66 10.08 -7.19
C GLU A 294 -19.54 8.94 -7.71
N LEU A 295 -19.37 7.73 -7.16
CA LEU A 295 -20.19 6.56 -7.49
C LEU A 295 -21.52 6.51 -6.71
N GLY A 296 -21.72 7.37 -5.72
CA GLY A 296 -22.89 7.33 -4.84
C GLY A 296 -22.94 6.08 -3.94
N LEU A 297 -21.76 5.55 -3.58
CA LEU A 297 -21.60 4.45 -2.63
C LEU A 297 -21.52 5.00 -1.20
N GLU A 298 -22.01 4.23 -0.23
CA GLU A 298 -21.76 4.50 1.18
C GLU A 298 -20.27 4.25 1.46
N TYR A 299 -19.65 5.04 2.33
CA TYR A 299 -18.25 4.85 2.69
C TYR A 299 -18.01 4.96 4.19
N ILE A 300 -17.01 4.23 4.68
CA ILE A 300 -16.46 4.31 6.03
C ILE A 300 -14.96 4.56 5.91
N LEU A 301 -14.46 5.56 6.63
CA LEU A 301 -13.03 5.81 6.73
C LEU A 301 -12.49 5.05 7.94
N LEU A 302 -11.53 4.15 7.73
CA LEU A 302 -10.79 3.51 8.83
C LEU A 302 -10.06 4.56 9.67
N SER A 303 -9.59 5.66 9.06
CA SER A 303 -8.98 6.76 9.80
C SER A 303 -9.97 7.45 10.76
N GLY A 304 -11.26 7.50 10.39
CA GLY A 304 -12.32 8.05 11.22
C GLY A 304 -12.77 7.09 12.33
N HIS A 305 -12.59 5.78 12.12
CA HIS A 305 -13.01 4.75 13.06
C HIS A 305 -11.91 4.36 14.07
N TYR A 306 -10.69 4.12 13.59
CA TYR A 306 -9.55 3.67 14.39
C TYR A 306 -8.44 4.72 14.54
N GLY A 307 -8.50 5.85 13.83
CA GLY A 307 -7.44 6.85 13.80
C GLY A 307 -6.55 6.73 12.55
N LYS A 308 -5.95 7.86 12.15
CA LYS A 308 -5.16 7.97 10.92
C LYS A 308 -3.94 7.05 10.94
N GLU A 309 -3.31 6.96 12.09
CA GLU A 309 -2.13 6.14 12.34
C GLU A 309 -2.44 4.67 12.08
N ILE A 310 -3.50 4.13 12.69
CA ILE A 310 -3.92 2.73 12.50
C ILE A 310 -4.33 2.47 11.05
N SER A 311 -5.10 3.36 10.42
CA SER A 311 -5.48 3.21 9.01
C SER A 311 -4.27 3.07 8.07
N SER A 312 -3.16 3.75 8.37
CA SER A 312 -1.93 3.68 7.55
C SER A 312 -1.19 2.34 7.64
N VAL A 313 -1.43 1.59 8.73
CA VAL A 313 -0.77 0.31 9.05
C VAL A 313 -1.77 -0.82 9.26
N PHE A 314 -2.97 -0.71 8.67
CA PHE A 314 -4.12 -1.53 9.04
C PHE A 314 -3.89 -3.04 9.00
N PRO A 315 -3.16 -3.63 8.03
CA PRO A 315 -2.87 -5.06 8.06
C PRO A 315 -2.13 -5.54 9.32
N ALA A 316 -1.14 -4.76 9.79
CA ALA A 316 -0.44 -5.06 11.03
C ALA A 316 -1.38 -4.97 12.24
N TYR A 317 -2.29 -3.99 12.24
CA TYR A 317 -3.29 -3.84 13.31
C TYR A 317 -4.28 -5.00 13.32
N ALA A 318 -4.80 -5.40 12.15
CA ALA A 318 -5.72 -6.52 12.03
C ALA A 318 -5.09 -7.83 12.54
N VAL A 319 -3.83 -8.10 12.18
CA VAL A 319 -3.06 -9.24 12.71
C VAL A 319 -2.95 -9.19 14.23
N ALA A 320 -2.58 -8.05 14.80
CA ALA A 320 -2.48 -7.89 16.26
C ALA A 320 -3.82 -8.15 16.96
N ARG A 321 -4.92 -7.66 16.38
CA ARG A 321 -6.28 -7.82 16.91
C ARG A 321 -6.79 -9.24 16.80
N MET A 322 -6.53 -9.93 15.69
CA MET A 322 -6.93 -11.33 15.50
C MET A 322 -6.18 -12.27 16.46
N MET A 323 -4.92 -11.98 16.76
CA MET A 323 -4.15 -12.77 17.73
C MET A 323 -4.58 -12.55 19.19
N ASP A 324 -5.23 -11.41 19.50
CA ASP A 324 -5.70 -11.08 20.86
C ASP A 324 -6.99 -11.84 21.24
N VAL A 325 -7.74 -12.31 20.25
CA VAL A 325 -8.98 -13.09 20.43
C VAL A 325 -8.78 -14.61 20.37
N GLU A 326 -7.55 -15.07 20.09
CA GLU A 326 -7.15 -16.48 20.02
C GLU A 326 -6.53 -16.99 21.35
#